data_AF-A0A3D0F608-F1
#
_entry.id   AF-A0A3D0F608-F1
#
_cell.length_a   1.000
_cell.length_b   1.000
_cell.length_c   1.000
_cell.angle_alpha   90.00
_cell.angle_beta   90.00
_cell.angle_gamma   90.00
#
_symmetry.space_group_name_H-M   'P 1'
#
loop_
_entity.id
_entity.type
_entity.pdbx_description
1 polymer ?
#
loop_
_entity_poly.entity_id
_entity_poly.type
_entity_poly.pdbx_seq_one_letter_code
_entity_poly.pdbx_strand_id
1 'polypeptide(L)'
;MTNPLLRIARKLGFTPLMKENFSVSMKSIKSSRLRSILTIMIIAIGITSLVGILTATDSLKALLNENFGKMGANSFSIRSKFSDSQTANRRARVINRRNITYNQARDFIANYNIPSVTTISATALGNATIKYGSAKTNPIIRVVATDEYNIGYIGAKIQSGRNFNFRDMESSSFSAIIGSGVAKTLFKGVDPVGKIISVGAVRYEVIGVLEGQGATFGGGVDNQVWIPISNARSTFLSDNSFYVIGIIPNLGVNQTKAIDAAEQIFRSIRRLSPIDQSDFRVTKSDAMMEDIMNIMSYVTIAAFLIGIITLLGAAVGLMNIMLVSVKERTREIGTRKALGANSKTIKQQFLFESIVIGQLGGAFGILFGVIVGNLTAMLMNSPFVIPWLWMFCGVLVCLIVSVASGYLPAVRASKLDPIEALRYE
;
A
#
# COMPACT_ATOMS: atom_id res chain seq x y z
N MET A 1 55.79 13.51 9.86
CA MET A 1 54.67 13.94 9.00
C MET A 1 53.35 13.71 9.75
N THR A 2 52.81 14.76 10.36
CA THR A 2 51.60 14.70 11.19
C THR A 2 50.36 14.65 10.30
N ASN A 3 49.57 13.58 10.46
CA ASN A 3 48.44 13.25 9.62
C ASN A 3 47.35 14.37 9.70
N PRO A 4 46.99 15.04 8.59
CA PRO A 4 46.06 16.18 8.58
C PRO A 4 44.65 15.82 9.10
N LEU A 5 44.26 14.54 9.00
CA LEU A 5 43.00 14.01 9.55
C LEU A 5 42.95 14.09 11.09
N LEU A 6 44.07 13.90 11.77
CA LEU A 6 44.15 14.00 13.24
C LEU A 6 43.98 15.44 13.74
N ARG A 7 44.36 16.42 12.91
CA ARG A 7 44.23 17.85 13.23
C ARG A 7 42.78 18.33 13.09
N ILE A 8 42.04 17.75 12.14
CA ILE A 8 40.60 18.01 11.92
C ILE A 8 39.76 17.36 13.03
N ALA A 9 40.09 16.11 13.42
CA ALA A 9 39.45 15.43 14.55
C ALA A 9 39.63 16.21 15.88
N ARG A 10 40.81 16.79 16.11
CA ARG A 10 41.10 17.61 17.30
C ARG A 10 40.38 18.96 17.30
N LYS A 11 40.13 19.55 16.12
CA LYS A 11 39.35 20.80 15.94
C LYS A 11 37.84 20.60 16.15
N LEU A 12 37.35 19.36 16.05
CA LEU A 12 35.93 18.98 16.23
C LEU A 12 35.58 18.47 17.64
N GLY A 13 36.51 18.49 18.61
CA GLY A 13 36.21 18.13 20.01
C GLY A 13 35.97 16.64 20.28
N PHE A 14 36.17 15.77 19.30
CA PHE A 14 36.16 14.32 19.46
C PHE A 14 37.59 13.86 19.71
N THR A 15 37.93 13.26 20.87
CA THR A 15 38.84 12.06 20.92
C THR A 15 39.20 11.45 22.30
N PRO A 16 39.17 12.14 23.46
CA PRO A 16 39.31 11.45 24.77
C PRO A 16 38.01 11.44 25.60
N LEU A 17 37.40 12.62 25.81
CA LEU A 17 36.20 12.82 26.64
C LEU A 17 34.98 12.02 26.14
N MET A 18 34.78 11.92 24.82
CA MET A 18 33.69 11.12 24.23
C MET A 18 33.87 9.61 24.48
N LYS A 19 35.11 9.12 24.43
CA LYS A 19 35.43 7.71 24.64
C LYS A 19 35.30 7.34 26.13
N GLU A 20 35.71 8.25 26.99
CA GLU A 20 35.53 8.15 28.44
C GLU A 20 34.04 8.22 28.82
N ASN A 21 33.28 9.16 28.26
CA ASN A 21 31.83 9.24 28.44
C ASN A 21 31.12 7.96 27.99
N PHE A 22 31.51 7.37 26.85
CA PHE A 22 30.96 6.09 26.39
C PHE A 22 31.29 4.92 27.34
N SER A 23 32.54 4.83 27.80
CA SER A 23 32.97 3.82 28.78
C SER A 23 32.22 3.95 30.11
N VAL A 24 32.05 5.18 30.60
CA VAL A 24 31.35 5.48 31.84
C VAL A 24 29.85 5.20 31.71
N SER A 25 29.22 5.56 30.59
CA SER A 25 27.81 5.21 30.32
C SER A 25 27.60 3.70 30.23
N MET A 26 28.51 2.96 29.61
CA MET A 26 28.39 1.49 29.52
C MET A 26 28.56 0.80 30.89
N LYS A 27 29.45 1.32 31.76
CA LYS A 27 29.58 0.86 33.15
C LYS A 27 28.34 1.20 33.99
N SER A 28 27.78 2.39 33.80
CA SER A 28 26.54 2.84 34.43
C SER A 28 25.36 1.91 34.09
N ILE A 29 25.21 1.55 32.81
CA ILE A 29 24.19 0.60 32.32
C ILE A 29 24.34 -0.79 32.97
N LYS A 30 25.58 -1.24 33.17
CA LYS A 30 25.86 -2.53 33.83
C LYS A 30 25.56 -2.50 35.34
N SER A 31 25.63 -1.34 35.99
CA SER A 31 25.37 -1.18 37.42
C SER A 31 23.89 -1.25 37.78
N SER A 32 22.98 -0.84 36.88
CA SER A 32 21.53 -0.88 37.10
C SER A 32 20.79 -1.56 35.94
N ARG A 33 21.14 -2.83 35.68
CA ARG A 33 20.66 -3.62 34.53
C ARG A 33 19.15 -3.57 34.32
N LEU A 34 18.36 -3.75 35.39
CA LEU A 34 16.90 -3.73 35.32
C LEU A 34 16.36 -2.40 34.77
N ARG A 35 16.89 -1.27 35.26
CA ARG A 35 16.48 0.07 34.83
C ARG A 35 16.85 0.32 33.38
N SER A 36 18.09 0.02 33.00
CA SER A 36 18.56 0.24 31.63
C SER A 36 17.83 -0.64 30.63
N ILE A 37 17.51 -1.89 30.98
CA ILE A 37 16.68 -2.75 30.12
C ILE A 37 15.28 -2.17 29.98
N LEU A 38 14.67 -1.72 31.07
CA LEU A 38 13.32 -1.15 31.04
C LEU A 38 13.26 0.16 30.22
N THR A 39 14.24 1.06 30.35
CA THR A 39 14.29 2.30 29.53
C THR A 39 14.51 2.01 28.06
N ILE A 40 15.44 1.09 27.75
CA ILE A 40 15.70 0.67 26.36
C ILE A 40 14.44 0.05 25.77
N MET A 41 13.73 -0.81 26.51
CA MET A 41 12.48 -1.44 26.05
C MET A 41 11.36 -0.44 25.80
N ILE A 42 11.14 0.54 26.69
CA ILE A 42 10.11 1.57 26.51
C ILE A 42 10.33 2.35 25.19
N ILE A 43 11.58 2.74 24.94
CA ILE A 43 11.96 3.45 23.70
C ILE A 43 11.86 2.53 22.49
N ALA A 44 12.34 1.30 22.62
CA ALA A 44 12.30 0.30 21.56
C ALA A 44 10.86 0.01 21.14
N ILE A 45 9.92 -0.15 22.07
CA ILE A 45 8.50 -0.39 21.76
C ILE A 45 7.88 0.80 21.03
N GLY A 46 8.16 2.03 21.47
CA GLY A 46 7.69 3.25 20.79
C GLY A 46 8.18 3.33 19.34
N ILE A 47 9.48 3.08 19.12
CA ILE A 47 10.08 3.11 17.79
C ILE A 47 9.64 1.91 16.94
N THR A 48 9.46 0.74 17.55
CA THR A 48 8.92 -0.46 16.89
C THR A 48 7.53 -0.19 16.33
N SER A 49 6.66 0.46 17.11
CA SER A 49 5.31 0.83 16.68
C SER A 49 5.36 1.80 15.49
N LEU A 50 6.15 2.88 15.60
CA LEU A 50 6.29 3.88 14.54
C LEU A 50 6.85 3.26 13.25
N VAL A 51 8.00 2.57 13.31
CA VAL A 51 8.63 1.97 12.13
C VAL A 51 7.77 0.82 11.59
N GLY A 52 7.21 -0.02 12.45
CA GLY A 52 6.42 -1.19 12.07
C GLY A 52 5.15 -0.83 11.30
N ILE A 53 4.34 0.11 11.81
CA ILE A 53 3.11 0.53 11.13
C ILE A 53 3.44 1.19 9.78
N LEU A 54 4.48 2.03 9.72
CA LEU A 54 4.88 2.70 8.48
C LEU A 54 5.45 1.70 7.45
N THR A 55 6.22 0.70 7.90
CA THR A 55 6.69 -0.41 7.06
C THR A 55 5.52 -1.20 6.46
N ALA A 56 4.54 -1.55 7.31
CA ALA A 56 3.34 -2.27 6.86
C ALA A 56 2.54 -1.43 5.86
N THR A 57 2.40 -0.13 6.10
CA THR A 57 1.72 0.81 5.19
C THR A 57 2.41 0.90 3.83
N ASP A 58 3.73 1.01 3.79
CA ASP A 58 4.47 1.07 2.52
C ASP A 58 4.48 -0.27 1.78
N SER A 59 4.52 -1.39 2.51
CA SER A 59 4.35 -2.74 1.92
C SER A 59 2.97 -2.88 1.28
N LEU A 60 1.92 -2.36 1.94
CA LEU A 60 0.57 -2.34 1.38
C LEU A 60 0.47 -1.46 0.13
N LYS A 61 1.09 -0.26 0.14
CA LYS A 61 1.18 0.59 -1.06
C LYS A 61 1.90 -0.12 -2.21
N ALA A 62 3.00 -0.82 -1.93
CA ALA A 62 3.75 -1.57 -2.93
C ALA A 62 2.91 -2.71 -3.53
N LEU A 63 2.19 -3.47 -2.69
CA LEU A 63 1.27 -4.52 -3.14
C LEU A 63 0.16 -3.95 -4.04
N LEU A 64 -0.42 -2.81 -3.65
CA LEU A 64 -1.43 -2.13 -4.47
C LEU A 64 -0.83 -1.67 -5.81
N ASN A 65 0.33 -1.02 -5.80
CA ASN A 65 1.00 -0.60 -7.03
C ASN A 65 1.33 -1.77 -7.96
N GLU A 66 1.78 -2.91 -7.42
CA GLU A 66 2.06 -4.09 -8.24
C GLU A 66 0.78 -4.68 -8.85
N ASN A 67 -0.27 -4.85 -8.04
CA ASN A 67 -1.54 -5.43 -8.50
C ASN A 67 -2.22 -4.55 -9.54
N PHE A 68 -2.21 -3.24 -9.37
CA PHE A 68 -2.78 -2.31 -10.33
C PHE A 68 -1.88 -2.07 -11.54
N GLY A 69 -0.56 -2.11 -11.39
CA GLY A 69 0.38 -2.08 -12.52
C GLY A 69 0.11 -3.24 -13.49
N LYS A 70 -0.26 -4.41 -12.96
CA LYS A 70 -0.70 -5.57 -13.75
C LYS A 70 -2.06 -5.36 -14.43
N MET A 71 -2.95 -4.50 -13.92
CA MET A 71 -4.27 -4.22 -14.50
C MET A 71 -4.24 -3.22 -15.69
N GLY A 72 -3.06 -2.92 -16.24
CA GLY A 72 -2.88 -2.00 -17.35
C GLY A 72 -3.08 -0.55 -16.92
N ALA A 73 -2.07 0.03 -16.26
CA ALA A 73 -2.10 1.38 -15.69
C ALA A 73 -2.62 2.45 -16.67
N ASN A 74 -2.22 2.41 -17.94
CA ASN A 74 -2.66 3.38 -18.96
C ASN A 74 -4.03 3.08 -19.59
N SER A 75 -4.81 2.15 -19.05
CA SER A 75 -6.15 1.85 -19.57
C SER A 75 -7.20 2.84 -19.08
N PHE A 76 -8.23 3.03 -19.90
CA PHE A 76 -9.45 3.70 -19.47
C PHE A 76 -10.67 2.98 -20.04
N SER A 77 -11.81 3.17 -19.38
CA SER A 77 -13.07 2.55 -19.78
C SER A 77 -14.18 3.57 -19.92
N ILE A 78 -15.06 3.34 -20.89
CA ILE A 78 -16.30 4.08 -21.08
C ILE A 78 -17.44 3.23 -20.55
N ARG A 79 -18.20 3.76 -19.59
CA ARG A 79 -19.32 3.09 -18.94
C ARG A 79 -20.52 4.02 -18.87
N SER A 80 -21.74 3.47 -18.88
CA SER A 80 -22.93 4.29 -18.61
C SER A 80 -22.85 4.85 -17.18
N LYS A 81 -23.25 6.10 -17.00
CA LYS A 81 -23.24 6.74 -15.68
C LYS A 81 -24.44 6.22 -14.89
N PHE A 82 -24.21 5.23 -14.03
CA PHE A 82 -25.17 4.85 -12.99
C PHE A 82 -25.16 5.94 -11.91
N SER A 83 -26.31 6.56 -11.66
CA SER A 83 -26.43 7.56 -10.60
C SER A 83 -26.77 6.86 -9.29
N ASP A 84 -25.76 6.62 -8.46
CA ASP A 84 -25.95 6.36 -7.03
C ASP A 84 -26.15 7.66 -6.23
N SER A 85 -26.14 8.81 -6.91
CA SER A 85 -26.29 10.11 -6.25
C SER A 85 -27.75 10.60 -6.30
N GLN A 86 -28.42 10.55 -5.16
CA GLN A 86 -29.58 11.40 -4.83
C GLN A 86 -29.23 12.90 -4.75
N THR A 87 -28.25 13.40 -5.52
CA THR A 87 -27.93 14.82 -5.52
C THR A 87 -28.73 15.51 -6.62
N ALA A 88 -29.93 15.93 -6.23
CA ALA A 88 -30.88 16.68 -7.04
C ALA A 88 -30.32 18.06 -7.44
N ASN A 89 -29.48 18.12 -8.47
CA ASN A 89 -29.20 19.37 -9.16
C ASN A 89 -30.14 19.47 -10.39
N ARG A 90 -31.33 20.05 -10.16
CA ARG A 90 -32.48 20.11 -11.11
C ARG A 90 -32.24 20.91 -12.40
N ARG A 91 -31.04 21.45 -12.65
CA ARG A 91 -30.77 22.37 -13.78
C ARG A 91 -30.05 21.75 -14.98
N ALA A 92 -29.57 20.51 -14.90
CA ALA A 92 -28.95 19.84 -16.05
C ALA A 92 -29.89 18.78 -16.63
N ARG A 93 -30.29 18.96 -17.89
CA ARG A 93 -31.13 18.02 -18.63
C ARG A 93 -30.27 16.82 -19.05
N VAL A 94 -30.28 15.73 -18.27
CA VAL A 94 -29.69 14.45 -18.69
C VAL A 94 -30.67 13.79 -19.66
N ILE A 95 -30.43 13.93 -20.97
CA ILE A 95 -31.40 13.51 -22.01
C ILE A 95 -31.43 11.98 -22.23
N ASN A 96 -30.41 11.21 -21.81
CA ASN A 96 -30.35 9.81 -22.19
C ASN A 96 -29.70 8.88 -21.14
N ARG A 97 -30.45 8.49 -20.11
CA ARG A 97 -29.98 7.55 -19.06
C ARG A 97 -29.86 6.08 -19.51
N ARG A 98 -29.92 5.81 -20.81
CA ARG A 98 -29.91 4.44 -21.36
C ARG A 98 -28.50 3.86 -21.29
N ASN A 99 -28.42 2.55 -21.10
CA ASN A 99 -27.16 1.84 -21.17
C ASN A 99 -26.50 1.98 -22.55
N ILE A 100 -25.18 1.81 -22.58
CA ILE A 100 -24.43 1.74 -23.83
C ILE A 100 -24.90 0.47 -24.54
N THR A 101 -25.41 0.59 -25.75
CA THR A 101 -25.80 -0.59 -26.53
C THR A 101 -24.60 -1.19 -27.24
N TYR A 102 -24.67 -2.47 -27.59
CA TYR A 102 -23.61 -3.14 -28.34
C TYR A 102 -23.30 -2.44 -29.68
N ASN A 103 -24.33 -1.94 -30.39
CA ASN A 103 -24.14 -1.21 -31.64
C ASN A 103 -23.37 0.09 -31.40
N GLN A 104 -23.70 0.85 -30.35
CA GLN A 104 -22.95 2.07 -30.00
C GLN A 104 -21.49 1.78 -29.64
N ALA A 105 -21.22 0.67 -28.95
CA ALA A 105 -19.87 0.25 -28.63
C ALA A 105 -19.08 -0.17 -29.90
N ARG A 106 -19.73 -0.86 -30.83
CA ARG A 106 -19.14 -1.23 -32.12
C ARG A 106 -18.87 0.01 -32.99
N ASP A 107 -19.83 0.93 -33.07
CA ASP A 107 -19.69 2.19 -33.80
C ASP A 107 -18.54 3.02 -33.22
N PHE A 108 -18.33 2.99 -31.90
CA PHE A 108 -17.19 3.65 -31.27
C PHE A 108 -15.87 3.07 -31.75
N ILE A 109 -15.73 1.75 -31.70
CA ILE A 109 -14.49 1.07 -32.13
C ILE A 109 -14.20 1.34 -33.61
N ALA A 110 -15.23 1.36 -34.46
CA ALA A 110 -15.07 1.64 -35.89
C ALA A 110 -14.62 3.08 -36.19
N ASN A 111 -15.00 4.05 -35.34
CA ASN A 111 -14.71 5.48 -35.53
C ASN A 111 -13.53 5.99 -34.67
N TYR A 112 -12.96 5.16 -33.81
CA TYR A 112 -11.87 5.55 -32.91
C TYR A 112 -10.51 5.48 -33.62
N ASN A 113 -10.05 6.64 -34.11
CA ASN A 113 -8.86 6.75 -34.95
C ASN A 113 -7.52 6.82 -34.20
N ILE A 114 -7.52 6.72 -32.87
CA ILE A 114 -6.28 6.77 -32.09
C ILE A 114 -5.70 5.35 -31.97
N PRO A 115 -4.39 5.16 -32.29
CA PRO A 115 -3.72 3.88 -32.15
C PRO A 115 -3.85 3.32 -30.74
N SER A 116 -4.68 2.29 -30.60
CA SER A 116 -5.05 1.71 -29.32
C SER A 116 -5.58 0.29 -29.49
N VAL A 117 -5.48 -0.49 -28.42
CA VAL A 117 -6.22 -1.74 -28.28
C VAL A 117 -7.57 -1.40 -27.67
N THR A 118 -8.66 -1.77 -28.34
CA THR A 118 -10.03 -1.56 -27.85
C THR A 118 -10.70 -2.91 -27.60
N THR A 119 -11.54 -2.96 -26.58
CA THR A 119 -12.28 -4.17 -26.21
C THR A 119 -13.70 -3.81 -25.79
N ILE A 120 -14.65 -4.69 -26.09
CA ILE A 120 -16.01 -4.64 -25.55
C ILE A 120 -16.16 -5.77 -24.53
N SER A 121 -16.69 -5.41 -23.36
CA SER A 121 -17.11 -6.39 -22.36
C SER A 121 -18.50 -6.06 -21.82
N ALA A 122 -19.22 -7.08 -21.37
CA ALA A 122 -20.47 -6.92 -20.64
C ALA A 122 -20.55 -7.96 -19.53
N THR A 123 -21.23 -7.64 -18.44
CA THR A 123 -21.51 -8.65 -17.42
C THR A 123 -22.71 -9.47 -17.89
N ALA A 124 -22.49 -10.75 -18.23
CA ALA A 124 -23.55 -11.68 -18.61
C ALA A 124 -24.33 -12.13 -17.37
N LEU A 125 -23.62 -12.58 -16.34
CA LEU A 125 -24.20 -12.97 -15.05
C LEU A 125 -23.35 -12.40 -13.91
N GLY A 126 -23.98 -11.66 -13.00
CA GLY A 126 -23.28 -11.05 -11.86
C GLY A 126 -22.87 -12.07 -10.79
N ASN A 127 -23.78 -13.00 -10.48
CA ASN A 127 -23.61 -14.06 -9.49
C ASN A 127 -24.07 -15.39 -10.11
N ALA A 128 -23.14 -16.22 -10.57
CA ALA A 128 -23.42 -17.51 -11.18
C ALA A 128 -22.81 -18.66 -10.37
N THR A 129 -23.48 -19.80 -10.44
CA THR A 129 -22.92 -21.09 -10.01
C THR A 129 -22.50 -21.85 -11.26
N ILE A 130 -21.21 -22.16 -11.37
CA ILE A 130 -20.66 -22.95 -12.46
C ILE A 130 -20.62 -24.40 -12.01
N LYS A 131 -21.01 -25.32 -12.89
CA LYS A 131 -21.09 -26.75 -12.58
C LYS A 131 -20.24 -27.57 -13.53
N TYR A 132 -19.59 -28.60 -13.01
CA TYR A 132 -18.87 -29.61 -13.78
C TYR A 132 -19.17 -31.00 -13.17
N GLY A 133 -19.94 -31.83 -13.86
CA GLY A 133 -20.45 -33.09 -13.29
C GLY A 133 -21.18 -32.86 -11.96
N SER A 134 -20.69 -33.49 -10.89
CA SER A 134 -21.21 -33.33 -9.53
C SER A 134 -20.63 -32.12 -8.78
N ALA A 135 -19.54 -31.52 -9.28
CA ALA A 135 -18.86 -30.38 -8.66
C ALA A 135 -19.55 -29.05 -9.02
N LYS A 136 -19.59 -28.11 -8.07
CA LYS A 136 -20.20 -26.79 -8.23
C LYS A 136 -19.37 -25.73 -7.52
N THR A 137 -19.32 -24.53 -8.08
CA THR A 137 -18.71 -23.37 -7.42
C THR A 137 -19.68 -22.69 -6.43
N ASN A 138 -19.17 -21.75 -5.65
CA ASN A 138 -20.02 -20.82 -4.90
C ASN A 138 -20.82 -19.91 -5.85
N PRO A 139 -22.00 -19.40 -5.45
CA PRO A 139 -22.87 -18.55 -6.27
C PRO A 139 -22.38 -17.09 -6.34
N ILE A 140 -21.08 -16.89 -6.51
CA ILE A 140 -20.41 -15.58 -6.55
C ILE A 140 -19.52 -15.42 -7.79
N ILE A 141 -19.54 -16.40 -8.71
CA ILE A 141 -18.71 -16.35 -9.91
C ILE A 141 -19.35 -15.36 -10.89
N ARG A 142 -18.57 -14.39 -11.34
CA ARG A 142 -18.99 -13.46 -12.38
C ARG A 142 -18.75 -14.07 -13.75
N VAL A 143 -19.75 -13.98 -14.63
CA VAL A 143 -19.62 -14.38 -16.04
C VAL A 143 -19.55 -13.11 -16.88
N VAL A 144 -18.45 -12.96 -17.59
CA VAL A 144 -18.15 -11.79 -18.41
C VAL A 144 -18.21 -12.18 -19.88
N ALA A 145 -19.07 -11.50 -20.63
CA ALA A 145 -19.14 -11.58 -22.07
C ALA A 145 -18.07 -10.67 -22.67
N THR A 146 -17.23 -11.18 -23.56
CA THR A 146 -16.08 -10.43 -24.03
C THR A 146 -15.55 -10.82 -25.41
N ASP A 147 -14.57 -10.07 -25.91
CA ASP A 147 -13.88 -10.28 -27.18
C ASP A 147 -12.43 -10.79 -26.99
N GLU A 148 -11.72 -10.98 -28.09
CA GLU A 148 -10.35 -11.51 -28.11
C GLU A 148 -9.32 -10.61 -27.41
N TYR A 149 -9.56 -9.30 -27.31
CA TYR A 149 -8.60 -8.33 -26.77
C TYR A 149 -8.73 -8.14 -25.25
N ASN A 150 -9.83 -8.60 -24.64
CA ASN A 150 -10.13 -8.29 -23.25
C ASN A 150 -9.16 -8.88 -22.24
N ILE A 151 -8.68 -10.11 -22.48
CA ILE A 151 -7.72 -10.78 -21.59
C ILE A 151 -6.44 -9.95 -21.48
N GLY A 152 -5.98 -9.38 -22.61
CA GLY A 152 -4.88 -8.42 -22.63
C GLY A 152 -5.23 -7.09 -21.97
N TYR A 153 -6.47 -6.62 -22.14
CA TYR A 153 -6.95 -5.38 -21.52
C TYR A 153 -6.92 -5.42 -19.99
N ILE A 154 -7.33 -6.53 -19.39
CA ILE A 154 -7.28 -6.71 -17.93
C ILE A 154 -5.89 -7.12 -17.42
N GLY A 155 -4.91 -7.25 -18.33
CA GLY A 155 -3.55 -7.68 -18.03
C GLY A 155 -3.44 -9.13 -17.51
N ALA A 156 -4.41 -9.97 -17.88
CA ALA A 156 -4.39 -11.38 -17.55
C ALA A 156 -3.51 -12.17 -18.53
N LYS A 157 -2.90 -13.25 -18.02
CA LYS A 157 -2.10 -14.19 -18.80
C LYS A 157 -2.78 -15.55 -18.81
N ILE A 158 -2.64 -16.26 -19.92
CA ILE A 158 -3.17 -17.62 -20.06
C ILE A 158 -2.11 -18.58 -19.54
N GLN A 159 -2.49 -19.40 -18.56
CA GLN A 159 -1.65 -20.46 -18.00
C GLN A 159 -1.71 -21.74 -18.84
N SER A 160 -2.90 -22.11 -19.31
CA SER A 160 -3.12 -23.32 -20.12
C SER A 160 -4.19 -23.07 -21.18
N GLY A 161 -4.07 -23.73 -22.34
CA GLY A 161 -4.99 -23.58 -23.47
C GLY A 161 -4.70 -22.35 -24.34
N ARG A 162 -5.75 -21.70 -24.83
CA ARG A 162 -5.66 -20.58 -25.80
C ARG A 162 -6.61 -19.44 -25.46
N ASN A 163 -6.33 -18.26 -26.02
CA ASN A 163 -7.26 -17.14 -25.99
C ASN A 163 -8.40 -17.34 -27.01
N PHE A 164 -9.43 -16.51 -26.91
CA PHE A 164 -10.40 -16.33 -27.98
C PHE A 164 -9.72 -15.76 -29.22
N ASN A 165 -10.16 -16.22 -30.38
CA ASN A 165 -9.78 -15.69 -31.68
C ASN A 165 -11.01 -15.10 -32.38
N PHE A 166 -10.77 -14.32 -33.44
CA PHE A 166 -11.83 -13.69 -34.24
C PHE A 166 -12.88 -14.72 -34.73
N ARG A 167 -12.46 -15.93 -35.09
CA ARG A 167 -13.37 -17.02 -35.53
C ARG A 167 -14.35 -17.45 -34.44
N ASP A 168 -13.93 -17.47 -33.17
CA ASP A 168 -14.80 -17.83 -32.05
C ASP A 168 -15.92 -16.81 -31.87
N MET A 169 -15.61 -15.52 -32.10
CA MET A 169 -16.59 -14.44 -32.07
C MET A 169 -17.55 -14.55 -33.24
N GLU A 170 -17.05 -14.80 -34.46
CA GLU A 170 -17.87 -14.90 -35.66
C GLU A 170 -18.82 -16.10 -35.63
N SER A 171 -18.33 -17.27 -35.19
CA SER A 171 -19.15 -18.48 -35.08
C SER A 171 -20.05 -18.52 -33.84
N SER A 172 -19.99 -17.50 -32.96
CA SER A 172 -20.67 -17.50 -31.66
C SER A 172 -20.44 -18.78 -30.86
N SER A 173 -19.17 -19.22 -30.78
CA SER A 173 -18.84 -20.52 -30.21
C SER A 173 -19.25 -20.63 -28.74
N PHE A 174 -19.63 -21.84 -28.31
CA PHE A 174 -19.87 -22.17 -26.91
C PHE A 174 -18.55 -22.51 -26.21
N SER A 175 -17.59 -21.57 -26.25
CA SER A 175 -16.29 -21.71 -25.61
C SER A 175 -16.17 -20.81 -24.39
N ALA A 176 -15.41 -21.21 -23.38
CA ALA A 176 -15.17 -20.43 -22.17
C ALA A 176 -13.70 -20.40 -21.78
N ILE A 177 -13.26 -19.28 -21.24
CA ILE A 177 -11.99 -19.14 -20.53
C ILE A 177 -12.33 -19.02 -19.04
N ILE A 178 -11.61 -19.74 -18.18
CA ILE A 178 -11.88 -19.76 -16.74
C ILE A 178 -10.73 -19.19 -15.93
N GLY A 179 -11.05 -18.53 -14.82
CA GLY A 179 -10.07 -18.08 -13.84
C GLY A 179 -9.47 -19.25 -13.04
N SER A 180 -8.28 -19.02 -12.47
CA SER A 180 -7.55 -20.04 -11.72
C SER A 180 -8.32 -20.57 -10.49
N GLY A 181 -9.14 -19.74 -9.85
CA GLY A 181 -9.97 -20.11 -8.70
C GLY A 181 -11.13 -21.04 -9.09
N VAL A 182 -11.76 -20.76 -10.24
CA VAL A 182 -12.80 -21.62 -10.82
C VAL A 182 -12.21 -22.99 -11.20
N ALA A 183 -11.06 -22.99 -11.86
CA ALA A 183 -10.35 -24.22 -12.25
C ALA A 183 -10.02 -25.10 -11.04
N LYS A 184 -9.41 -24.52 -10.00
CA LYS A 184 -9.07 -25.24 -8.75
C LYS A 184 -10.31 -25.84 -8.07
N THR A 185 -11.40 -25.09 -8.02
CA THR A 185 -12.63 -25.51 -7.34
C THR A 185 -13.34 -26.64 -8.07
N LEU A 186 -13.45 -26.56 -9.40
CA LEU A 186 -14.22 -27.52 -10.20
C LEU A 186 -13.43 -28.78 -10.57
N PHE A 187 -12.13 -28.65 -10.85
CA PHE A 187 -11.36 -29.72 -11.47
C PHE A 187 -10.34 -30.40 -10.54
N LYS A 188 -10.08 -29.85 -9.34
CA LYS A 188 -9.25 -30.47 -8.26
C LYS A 188 -7.94 -31.13 -8.75
N GLY A 189 -7.28 -30.56 -9.77
CA GLY A 189 -6.02 -31.06 -10.33
C GLY A 189 -6.13 -31.79 -11.67
N VAL A 190 -7.33 -32.00 -12.20
CA VAL A 190 -7.55 -32.48 -13.59
C VAL A 190 -7.40 -31.32 -14.56
N ASP A 191 -6.82 -31.56 -15.74
CA ASP A 191 -6.73 -30.54 -16.79
C ASP A 191 -8.15 -30.11 -17.24
N PRO A 192 -8.52 -28.83 -17.04
CA PRO A 192 -9.84 -28.33 -17.41
C PRO A 192 -9.99 -28.09 -18.91
N VAL A 193 -8.90 -27.99 -19.68
CA VAL A 193 -8.99 -27.69 -21.12
C VAL A 193 -9.69 -28.84 -21.87
N GLY A 194 -10.62 -28.49 -22.76
CA GLY A 194 -11.47 -29.44 -23.50
C GLY A 194 -12.64 -30.02 -22.70
N LYS A 195 -12.83 -29.62 -21.44
CA LYS A 195 -13.95 -30.08 -20.61
C LYS A 195 -15.16 -29.15 -20.74
N ILE A 196 -16.34 -29.72 -20.60
CA ILE A 196 -17.61 -28.98 -20.71
C ILE A 196 -18.09 -28.57 -19.32
N ILE A 197 -18.18 -27.26 -19.09
CA ILE A 197 -18.78 -26.67 -17.90
C ILE A 197 -20.20 -26.17 -18.18
N SER A 198 -21.06 -26.19 -17.17
CA SER A 198 -22.38 -25.58 -17.25
C SER A 198 -22.36 -24.21 -16.59
N VAL A 199 -22.70 -23.19 -17.38
CA VAL A 199 -22.87 -21.80 -16.96
C VAL A 199 -24.37 -21.49 -17.03
N GLY A 200 -25.05 -21.48 -15.88
CA GLY A 200 -26.51 -21.37 -15.85
C GLY A 200 -27.18 -22.58 -16.52
N ALA A 201 -27.90 -22.34 -17.62
CA ALA A 201 -28.57 -23.38 -18.41
C ALA A 201 -27.77 -23.85 -19.64
N VAL A 202 -26.63 -23.21 -19.94
CA VAL A 202 -25.87 -23.43 -21.19
C VAL A 202 -24.53 -24.09 -20.89
N ARG A 203 -24.10 -24.97 -21.82
CA ARG A 203 -22.87 -25.72 -21.72
C ARG A 203 -21.78 -25.06 -22.57
N TYR A 204 -20.61 -24.87 -21.98
CA TYR A 204 -19.44 -24.27 -22.62
C TYR A 204 -18.24 -25.20 -22.52
N GLU A 205 -17.47 -25.33 -23.58
CA GLU A 205 -16.17 -26.00 -23.57
C GLU A 205 -15.08 -25.05 -23.07
N VAL A 206 -14.30 -25.49 -22.09
CA VAL A 206 -13.18 -24.71 -21.56
C VAL A 206 -12.01 -24.77 -22.54
N ILE A 207 -11.64 -23.64 -23.12
CA ILE A 207 -10.54 -23.54 -24.09
C ILE A 207 -9.27 -22.94 -23.49
N GLY A 208 -9.37 -22.33 -22.31
CA GLY A 208 -8.24 -21.69 -21.65
C GLY A 208 -8.44 -21.46 -20.17
N VAL A 209 -7.33 -21.40 -19.44
CA VAL A 209 -7.26 -21.08 -18.01
C VAL A 209 -6.31 -19.93 -17.80
N LEU A 210 -6.72 -18.95 -17.02
CA LEU A 210 -5.86 -17.82 -16.66
C LEU A 210 -4.91 -18.16 -15.51
N GLU A 211 -3.72 -17.57 -15.56
CA GLU A 211 -2.75 -17.57 -14.47
C GLU A 211 -3.33 -16.87 -13.24
N GLY A 212 -3.08 -17.43 -12.06
CA GLY A 212 -3.58 -16.87 -10.82
C GLY A 212 -2.96 -15.53 -10.49
N GLN A 213 -3.77 -14.47 -10.41
CA GLN A 213 -3.30 -13.12 -10.06
C GLN A 213 -3.49 -12.79 -8.57
N GLY A 214 -4.14 -13.67 -7.81
CA GLY A 214 -4.47 -13.45 -6.42
C GLY A 214 -5.88 -12.88 -6.27
N ALA A 215 -6.53 -13.23 -5.16
CA ALA A 215 -7.88 -12.77 -4.86
C ALA A 215 -7.88 -11.30 -4.42
N THR A 216 -8.16 -10.38 -5.33
CA THR A 216 -8.55 -9.01 -4.97
C THR A 216 -9.94 -9.03 -4.32
N PHE A 217 -10.20 -8.08 -3.41
CA PHE A 217 -11.49 -7.89 -2.73
C PHE A 217 -12.67 -8.04 -3.72
N GLY A 218 -13.62 -8.94 -3.44
CA GLY A 218 -14.77 -9.21 -4.32
C GLY A 218 -14.59 -10.33 -5.37
N GLY A 219 -13.53 -11.15 -5.26
CA GLY A 219 -13.37 -12.37 -6.06
C GLY A 219 -12.34 -12.29 -7.19
N GLY A 220 -11.84 -11.09 -7.51
CA GLY A 220 -10.75 -10.87 -8.47
C GLY A 220 -11.00 -11.42 -9.88
N VAL A 221 -9.95 -11.45 -10.70
CA VAL A 221 -9.93 -12.13 -12.02
C VAL A 221 -10.03 -13.65 -11.83
N ASP A 222 -9.52 -14.19 -10.71
CA ASP A 222 -9.47 -15.63 -10.45
C ASP A 222 -10.84 -16.32 -10.33
N ASN A 223 -11.89 -15.61 -9.91
CA ASN A 223 -13.25 -16.15 -9.77
C ASN A 223 -14.22 -15.65 -10.85
N GLN A 224 -13.72 -15.56 -12.09
CA GLN A 224 -14.54 -15.18 -13.24
C GLN A 224 -14.49 -16.24 -14.35
N VAL A 225 -15.51 -16.22 -15.19
CA VAL A 225 -15.59 -16.99 -16.43
C VAL A 225 -15.85 -16.03 -17.57
N TRP A 226 -15.05 -16.11 -18.63
CA TRP A 226 -15.22 -15.32 -19.84
C TRP A 226 -15.85 -16.17 -20.93
N ILE A 227 -16.80 -15.59 -21.63
CA ILE A 227 -17.51 -16.21 -22.76
C ILE A 227 -17.55 -15.21 -23.94
N PRO A 228 -17.62 -15.69 -25.19
CA PRO A 228 -17.76 -14.84 -26.36
C PRO A 228 -18.96 -13.90 -26.28
N ILE A 229 -18.72 -12.62 -26.56
CA ILE A 229 -19.78 -11.60 -26.54
C ILE A 229 -20.90 -11.90 -27.54
N SER A 230 -20.56 -12.48 -28.70
CA SER A 230 -21.52 -12.88 -29.73
C SER A 230 -22.49 -13.94 -29.23
N ASN A 231 -21.98 -14.99 -28.58
CA ASN A 231 -22.79 -16.03 -27.96
C ASN A 231 -23.63 -15.48 -26.79
N ALA A 232 -22.98 -14.74 -25.88
CA ALA A 232 -23.63 -14.18 -24.70
C ALA A 232 -24.80 -13.25 -25.05
N ARG A 233 -24.73 -12.53 -26.18
CA ARG A 233 -25.82 -11.68 -26.69
C ARG A 233 -27.09 -12.44 -27.03
N SER A 234 -26.97 -13.66 -27.52
CA SER A 234 -28.13 -14.51 -27.84
C SER A 234 -28.71 -15.21 -26.63
N THR A 235 -27.89 -15.44 -25.60
CA THR A 235 -28.21 -16.36 -24.50
C THR A 235 -28.49 -15.66 -23.17
N PHE A 236 -27.72 -14.64 -22.81
CA PHE A 236 -27.71 -14.06 -21.46
C PHE A 236 -27.92 -12.54 -21.43
N LEU A 237 -27.49 -11.82 -22.47
CA LEU A 237 -27.60 -10.36 -22.52
C LEU A 237 -28.91 -9.94 -23.18
N SER A 238 -29.46 -8.83 -22.71
CA SER A 238 -30.62 -8.16 -23.30
C SER A 238 -30.21 -6.82 -23.89
N ASP A 239 -31.14 -6.16 -24.59
CA ASP A 239 -30.89 -4.84 -25.19
C ASP A 239 -30.54 -3.75 -24.16
N ASN A 240 -30.88 -3.96 -22.88
CA ASN A 240 -30.53 -3.06 -21.79
C ASN A 240 -29.36 -3.56 -20.93
N SER A 241 -28.56 -4.52 -21.41
CA SER A 241 -27.35 -4.96 -20.70
C SER A 241 -26.30 -3.86 -20.60
N PHE A 242 -25.45 -3.96 -19.58
CA PHE A 242 -24.39 -2.99 -19.31
C PHE A 242 -23.12 -3.37 -20.09
N TYR A 243 -22.89 -2.67 -21.20
CA TYR A 243 -21.65 -2.78 -21.96
C TYR A 243 -20.62 -1.77 -21.45
N VAL A 244 -19.36 -2.21 -21.44
CA VAL A 244 -18.18 -1.44 -21.07
C VAL A 244 -17.21 -1.50 -22.24
N ILE A 245 -16.74 -0.33 -22.68
CA ILE A 245 -15.70 -0.22 -23.70
C ILE A 245 -14.38 0.01 -22.96
N GLY A 246 -13.41 -0.88 -23.13
CA GLY A 246 -12.06 -0.72 -22.61
C GLY A 246 -11.13 -0.24 -23.72
N ILE A 247 -10.25 0.71 -23.41
CA ILE A 247 -9.25 1.25 -24.33
C ILE A 247 -7.88 1.25 -23.65
N ILE A 248 -6.86 0.74 -24.34
CA ILE A 248 -5.44 0.89 -24.00
C ILE A 248 -4.76 1.64 -25.15
N PRO A 249 -4.38 2.91 -24.95
CA PRO A 249 -3.55 3.63 -25.91
C PRO A 249 -2.19 2.95 -26.11
N ASN A 250 -1.68 2.95 -27.34
CA ASN A 250 -0.34 2.45 -27.63
C ASN A 250 0.75 3.30 -26.93
N LEU A 251 1.93 2.72 -26.71
CA LEU A 251 3.08 3.43 -26.15
C LEU A 251 3.40 4.70 -26.96
N GLY A 252 3.55 5.83 -26.26
CA GLY A 252 3.83 7.14 -26.87
C GLY A 252 2.60 8.00 -27.15
N VAL A 253 1.38 7.46 -27.02
CA VAL A 253 0.15 8.25 -27.13
C VAL A 253 -0.12 8.98 -25.81
N ASN A 254 -0.41 10.28 -25.89
CA ASN A 254 -0.82 11.05 -24.72
C ASN A 254 -2.22 10.59 -24.25
N GLN A 255 -2.30 10.02 -23.05
CA GLN A 255 -3.52 9.46 -22.48
C GLN A 255 -4.66 10.49 -22.36
N THR A 256 -4.36 11.74 -22.02
CA THR A 256 -5.37 12.81 -21.92
C THR A 256 -6.00 13.07 -23.28
N LYS A 257 -5.18 13.19 -24.34
CA LYS A 257 -5.69 13.33 -25.71
C LYS A 257 -6.52 12.12 -26.16
N ALA A 258 -6.10 10.91 -25.77
CA ALA A 258 -6.83 9.69 -26.08
C ALA A 258 -8.23 9.66 -25.44
N ILE A 259 -8.33 10.16 -24.21
CA ILE A 259 -9.57 10.26 -23.44
C ILE A 259 -10.48 11.36 -24.00
N ASP A 260 -9.94 12.54 -24.28
CA ASP A 260 -10.72 13.65 -24.83
C ASP A 260 -11.33 13.28 -26.18
N ALA A 261 -10.54 12.63 -27.06
CA ALA A 261 -11.04 12.13 -28.34
C ALA A 261 -12.09 11.02 -28.15
N ALA A 262 -11.89 10.11 -27.20
CA ALA A 262 -12.85 9.06 -26.89
C ALA A 262 -14.18 9.65 -26.41
N GLU A 263 -14.14 10.66 -25.54
CA GLU A 263 -15.33 11.36 -25.07
C GLU A 263 -16.04 12.08 -26.23
N GLN A 264 -15.32 12.80 -27.07
CA GLN A 264 -15.90 13.52 -28.22
C GLN A 264 -16.61 12.58 -29.20
N ILE A 265 -15.95 11.48 -29.58
CA ILE A 265 -16.50 10.48 -30.51
C ILE A 265 -17.75 9.85 -29.88
N PHE A 266 -17.68 9.46 -28.60
CA PHE A 266 -18.80 8.80 -27.96
C PHE A 266 -19.98 9.74 -27.72
N ARG A 267 -19.75 11.03 -27.46
CA ARG A 267 -20.81 12.06 -27.43
C ARG A 267 -21.54 12.17 -28.77
N SER A 268 -20.80 12.11 -29.88
CA SER A 268 -21.38 12.12 -31.24
C SER A 268 -22.26 10.89 -31.49
N ILE A 269 -21.79 9.70 -31.11
CA ILE A 269 -22.55 8.43 -31.22
C ILE A 269 -23.83 8.48 -30.36
N ARG A 270 -23.75 9.06 -29.16
CA ARG A 270 -24.89 9.26 -28.26
C ARG A 270 -25.81 10.41 -28.68
N ARG A 271 -25.46 11.17 -29.73
CA ARG A 271 -26.17 12.34 -30.24
C ARG A 271 -26.42 13.40 -29.16
N LEU A 272 -25.43 13.61 -28.28
CA LEU A 272 -25.51 14.60 -27.21
C LEU A 272 -25.19 15.99 -27.77
N SER A 273 -25.99 16.99 -27.40
CA SER A 273 -25.69 18.40 -27.72
C SER A 273 -24.44 18.86 -26.96
N PRO A 274 -23.67 19.88 -27.45
CA PRO A 274 -22.54 20.43 -26.71
C PRO A 274 -22.88 20.92 -25.29
N ILE A 275 -24.15 21.30 -25.05
CA ILE A 275 -24.64 21.80 -23.77
C ILE A 275 -25.06 20.65 -22.82
N ASP A 276 -25.32 19.45 -23.36
CA ASP A 276 -25.79 18.32 -22.58
C ASP A 276 -24.65 17.71 -21.74
N GLN A 277 -24.97 17.33 -20.50
CA GLN A 277 -24.05 16.55 -19.69
C GLN A 277 -23.89 15.14 -20.26
N SER A 278 -22.65 14.63 -20.24
CA SER A 278 -22.34 13.25 -20.64
C SER A 278 -23.15 12.26 -19.78
N ASP A 279 -23.93 11.40 -20.45
CA ASP A 279 -24.70 10.31 -19.83
C ASP A 279 -23.86 9.04 -19.58
N PHE A 280 -22.59 9.09 -20.01
CA PHE A 280 -21.55 8.12 -19.76
C PHE A 280 -20.44 8.74 -18.92
N ARG A 281 -19.59 7.89 -18.35
CA ARG A 281 -18.38 8.29 -17.64
C ARG A 281 -17.19 7.58 -18.26
N VAL A 282 -16.17 8.34 -18.59
CA VAL A 282 -14.83 7.80 -18.85
C VAL A 282 -14.15 7.63 -17.49
N THR A 283 -13.84 6.39 -17.13
CA THR A 283 -13.11 6.08 -15.90
C THR A 283 -11.68 5.68 -16.27
N LYS A 284 -10.71 6.46 -15.80
CA LYS A 284 -9.29 6.11 -15.89
C LYS A 284 -8.98 5.07 -14.84
N SER A 285 -8.15 4.08 -15.17
CA SER A 285 -7.63 3.15 -14.17
C SER A 285 -6.70 3.87 -13.18
N ASP A 286 -6.00 4.93 -13.62
CA ASP A 286 -5.15 5.77 -12.76
C ASP A 286 -5.94 6.58 -11.72
N ALA A 287 -7.16 7.04 -12.04
CA ALA A 287 -7.94 7.86 -11.10
C ALA A 287 -8.32 7.08 -9.83
N MET A 288 -8.65 5.79 -10.00
CA MET A 288 -8.91 4.91 -8.86
C MET A 288 -7.64 4.62 -8.04
N MET A 289 -6.49 4.49 -8.72
CA MET A 289 -5.21 4.37 -8.02
C MET A 289 -4.87 5.65 -7.26
N GLU A 290 -5.08 6.81 -7.87
CA GLU A 290 -4.84 8.12 -7.24
C GLU A 290 -5.69 8.27 -5.98
N ASP A 291 -6.98 7.92 -6.02
CA ASP A 291 -7.85 7.91 -4.84
C ASP A 291 -7.34 6.98 -3.73
N ILE A 292 -6.91 5.77 -4.09
CA ILE A 292 -6.35 4.80 -3.13
C ILE A 292 -5.04 5.33 -2.54
N MET A 293 -4.15 5.90 -3.36
CA MET A 293 -2.89 6.49 -2.91
C MET A 293 -3.14 7.70 -2.00
N ASN A 294 -4.16 8.52 -2.29
CA ASN A 294 -4.58 9.62 -1.45
C ASN A 294 -5.08 9.12 -0.08
N ILE A 295 -5.93 8.08 -0.05
CA ILE A 295 -6.36 7.44 1.20
C ILE A 295 -5.15 6.89 1.98
N MET A 296 -4.23 6.20 1.29
CA MET A 296 -3.01 5.67 1.93
C MET A 296 -2.10 6.76 2.47
N SER A 297 -2.08 7.95 1.86
CA SER A 297 -1.38 9.12 2.37
C SER A 297 -1.97 9.57 3.72
N TYR A 298 -3.29 9.67 3.82
CA TYR A 298 -3.96 9.98 5.10
C TYR A 298 -3.69 8.93 6.17
N VAL A 299 -3.72 7.64 5.82
CA VAL A 299 -3.35 6.54 6.73
C VAL A 299 -1.90 6.68 7.20
N THR A 300 -0.98 7.04 6.30
CA THR A 300 0.44 7.25 6.63
C THR A 300 0.61 8.41 7.61
N ILE A 301 -0.10 9.53 7.39
CA ILE A 301 -0.07 10.70 8.28
C ILE A 301 -0.63 10.33 9.65
N ALA A 302 -1.76 9.63 9.71
CA ALA A 302 -2.34 9.18 10.97
C ALA A 302 -1.40 8.24 11.73
N ALA A 303 -0.81 7.25 11.03
CA ALA A 303 0.18 6.34 11.60
C ALA A 303 1.41 7.08 12.14
N PHE A 304 1.90 8.07 11.41
CA PHE A 304 3.01 8.90 11.83
C PHE A 304 2.68 9.70 13.10
N LEU A 305 1.49 10.31 13.18
CA LEU A 305 1.03 11.03 14.37
C LEU A 305 0.91 10.12 15.59
N ILE A 306 0.30 8.93 15.43
CA ILE A 306 0.20 7.93 16.49
C ILE A 306 1.60 7.48 16.95
N GLY A 307 2.51 7.26 16.01
CA GLY A 307 3.90 6.94 16.29
C GLY A 307 4.64 8.05 17.04
N ILE A 308 4.39 9.33 16.72
CA ILE A 308 4.93 10.46 17.49
C ILE A 308 4.37 10.49 18.91
N ILE A 309 3.05 10.33 19.09
CA ILE A 309 2.41 10.37 20.41
C ILE A 309 2.95 9.26 21.32
N THR A 310 3.08 8.04 20.78
CA THR A 310 3.65 6.91 21.53
C THR A 310 5.11 7.17 21.90
N LEU A 311 5.88 7.80 21.01
CA LEU A 311 7.26 8.16 21.29
C LEU A 311 7.40 9.30 22.32
N LEU A 312 6.49 10.28 22.33
CA LEU A 312 6.43 11.31 23.36
C LEU A 312 6.15 10.68 24.74
N GLY A 313 5.27 9.69 24.82
CA GLY A 313 5.07 8.91 26.04
C GLY A 313 6.36 8.22 26.51
N ALA A 314 7.09 7.60 25.59
CA ALA A 314 8.40 7.01 25.88
C ALA A 314 9.44 8.06 26.35
N ALA A 315 9.41 9.26 25.77
CA ALA A 315 10.27 10.39 26.17
C ALA A 315 10.04 10.82 27.62
N VAL A 316 8.78 10.93 28.04
CA VAL A 316 8.39 11.27 29.42
C VAL A 316 8.83 10.16 30.38
N GLY A 317 8.65 8.89 29.99
CA GLY A 317 9.14 7.74 30.75
C GLY A 317 10.66 7.78 30.97
N LEU A 318 11.42 8.03 29.90
CA LEU A 318 12.89 8.18 29.98
C LEU A 318 13.27 9.36 30.90
N MET A 319 12.61 10.51 30.76
CA MET A 319 12.87 11.68 31.59
C MET A 319 12.67 11.38 33.08
N ASN A 320 11.56 10.73 33.45
CA ASN A 320 11.27 10.39 34.84
C ASN A 320 12.31 9.45 35.42
N ILE A 321 12.71 8.42 34.66
CA ILE A 321 13.75 7.48 35.11
C ILE A 321 15.10 8.21 35.28
N MET A 322 15.42 9.15 34.39
CA MET A 322 16.63 9.97 34.51
C MET A 322 16.58 10.90 35.72
N LEU A 323 15.44 11.51 36.04
CA LEU A 323 15.27 12.32 37.25
C LEU A 323 15.51 11.51 38.53
N VAL A 324 14.97 10.29 38.59
CA VAL A 324 15.22 9.37 39.71
C VAL A 324 16.70 9.01 39.79
N SER A 325 17.35 8.75 38.64
CA SER A 325 18.77 8.43 38.60
C SER A 325 19.67 9.58 39.08
N VAL A 326 19.28 10.84 38.88
CA VAL A 326 20.01 11.99 39.43
C VAL A 326 19.89 12.03 40.94
N LYS A 327 18.70 11.76 41.49
CA LYS A 327 18.47 11.73 42.95
C LYS A 327 19.28 10.62 43.64
N GLU A 328 19.31 9.44 43.07
CA GLU A 328 20.10 8.32 43.64
C GLU A 328 21.61 8.57 43.57
N ARG A 329 22.09 9.28 42.53
CA ARG A 329 23.51 9.59 42.34
C ARG A 329 23.91 10.94 42.91
N THR A 330 23.09 11.57 43.75
CA THR A 330 23.33 12.93 44.27
C THR A 330 24.70 13.03 44.97
N ARG A 331 25.02 12.07 45.84
CA ARG A 331 26.30 12.03 46.59
C ARG A 331 27.52 11.81 45.68
N GLU A 332 27.39 10.97 44.65
CA GLU A 332 28.44 10.78 43.63
C GLU A 332 28.69 12.06 42.81
N ILE A 333 27.63 12.80 42.48
CA ILE A 333 27.75 14.07 41.77
C ILE A 333 28.41 15.13 42.66
N GLY A 334 28.04 15.17 43.94
CA GLY A 334 28.61 16.07 44.95
C GLY A 334 30.12 15.88 45.11
N THR A 335 30.57 14.62 45.28
CA THR A 335 32.00 14.30 45.36
C THR A 335 32.77 14.69 44.10
N ARG A 336 32.24 14.44 42.89
CA ARG A 336 32.88 14.88 41.64
C ARG A 336 33.03 16.40 41.54
N LYS A 337 32.00 17.15 41.95
CA LYS A 337 32.07 18.62 41.96
C LYS A 337 33.04 19.16 43.01
N ALA A 338 33.08 18.55 44.20
CA ALA A 338 34.05 18.91 45.24
C ALA A 338 35.50 18.68 44.80
N LEU A 339 35.75 17.68 43.94
CA LEU A 339 37.04 17.42 43.30
C LEU A 339 37.34 18.32 42.08
N GLY A 340 36.48 19.30 41.78
CA GLY A 340 36.69 20.29 40.73
C GLY A 340 36.02 20.01 39.38
N ALA A 341 35.07 19.06 39.30
CA ALA A 341 34.34 18.83 38.05
C ALA A 341 33.41 20.00 37.70
N ASN A 342 33.62 20.61 36.52
CA ASN A 342 32.76 21.67 36.00
C ASN A 342 31.31 21.20 35.79
N SER A 343 30.33 22.08 36.05
CA SER A 343 28.90 21.81 35.81
C SER A 343 28.59 21.38 34.37
N LYS A 344 29.37 21.87 33.41
CA LYS A 344 29.28 21.47 32.00
C LYS A 344 29.63 19.99 31.78
N THR A 345 30.64 19.49 32.48
CA THR A 345 31.08 18.08 32.40
C THR A 345 29.99 17.15 32.94
N ILE A 346 29.38 17.50 34.08
CA ILE A 346 28.26 16.74 34.65
C ILE A 346 27.06 16.76 33.71
N LYS A 347 26.70 17.92 33.15
CA LYS A 347 25.60 18.03 32.17
C LYS A 347 25.86 17.16 30.94
N GLN A 348 27.07 17.19 30.39
CA GLN A 348 27.44 16.39 29.22
C GLN A 348 27.40 14.89 29.51
N GLN A 349 27.81 14.46 30.70
CA GLN A 349 27.76 13.06 31.11
C GLN A 349 26.33 12.52 31.10
N PHE A 350 25.40 13.19 31.80
CA PHE A 350 24.00 12.76 31.86
C PHE A 350 23.31 12.84 30.49
N LEU A 351 23.58 13.89 29.71
CA LEU A 351 23.03 14.01 28.36
C LEU A 351 23.52 12.87 27.46
N PHE A 352 24.81 12.53 27.54
CA PHE A 352 25.39 11.43 26.76
C PHE A 352 24.82 10.07 27.20
N GLU A 353 24.61 9.86 28.50
CA GLU A 353 23.94 8.66 29.02
C GLU A 353 22.53 8.50 28.44
N SER A 354 21.73 9.57 28.42
CA SER A 354 20.40 9.54 27.79
C SER A 354 20.47 9.28 26.29
N ILE A 355 21.42 9.89 25.56
CA ILE A 355 21.59 9.65 24.12
C ILE A 355 21.98 8.19 23.84
N VAL A 356 22.90 7.62 24.60
CA VAL A 356 23.33 6.21 24.41
C VAL A 356 22.17 5.25 24.66
N ILE A 357 21.42 5.44 25.76
CA ILE A 357 20.24 4.61 26.07
C ILE A 357 19.19 4.75 24.99
N GLY A 358 18.96 5.98 24.53
CA GLY A 358 18.09 6.30 23.41
C GLY A 358 18.46 5.55 22.15
N GLN A 359 19.70 5.72 21.68
CA GLN A 359 20.17 5.10 20.43
C GLN A 359 20.18 3.57 20.49
N LEU A 360 20.46 2.97 21.65
CA LEU A 360 20.29 1.52 21.82
C LEU A 360 18.82 1.13 21.69
N GLY A 361 17.91 1.85 22.35
CA GLY A 361 16.46 1.67 22.19
C GLY A 361 16.01 1.85 20.75
N GLY A 362 16.54 2.84 20.03
CA GLY A 362 16.26 3.08 18.62
C GLY A 362 16.77 1.99 17.70
N ALA A 363 17.99 1.49 17.91
CA ALA A 363 18.53 0.38 17.14
C ALA A 363 17.67 -0.89 17.31
N PHE A 364 17.34 -1.26 18.55
CA PHE A 364 16.45 -2.40 18.81
C PHE A 364 15.03 -2.16 18.29
N GLY A 365 14.50 -0.95 18.47
CA GLY A 365 13.16 -0.59 17.99
C GLY A 365 13.04 -0.62 16.47
N ILE A 366 14.04 -0.15 15.74
CA ILE A 366 14.09 -0.25 14.27
C ILE A 366 14.18 -1.72 13.85
N LEU A 367 15.06 -2.51 14.49
CA LEU A 367 15.20 -3.93 14.19
C LEU A 367 13.87 -4.67 14.37
N PHE A 368 13.22 -4.52 15.54
CA PHE A 368 11.93 -5.13 15.80
C PHE A 368 10.82 -4.56 14.92
N GLY A 369 10.84 -3.25 14.63
CA GLY A 369 9.87 -2.60 13.75
C GLY A 369 9.91 -3.15 12.33
N VAL A 370 11.11 -3.33 11.76
CA VAL A 370 11.29 -3.94 10.44
C VAL A 370 10.85 -5.41 10.45
N ILE A 371 11.17 -6.17 11.49
CA ILE A 371 10.76 -7.57 11.63
C ILE A 371 9.23 -7.68 11.71
N VAL A 372 8.59 -6.93 12.60
CA VAL A 372 7.13 -6.96 12.78
C VAL A 372 6.42 -6.45 11.53
N GLY A 373 6.89 -5.36 10.94
CA GLY A 373 6.33 -4.80 9.70
C GLY A 373 6.39 -5.80 8.55
N ASN A 374 7.54 -6.45 8.34
CA ASN A 374 7.65 -7.45 7.28
C ASN A 374 6.93 -8.76 7.60
N LEU A 375 6.82 -9.15 8.87
CA LEU A 375 5.99 -10.30 9.27
C LEU A 375 4.53 -10.04 8.92
N THR A 376 4.03 -8.82 9.16
CA THR A 376 2.68 -8.44 8.73
C THR A 376 2.54 -8.42 7.20
N ALA A 377 3.56 -7.96 6.47
CA ALA A 377 3.57 -8.00 5.02
C ALA A 377 3.51 -9.45 4.48
N MET A 378 4.26 -10.38 5.09
CA MET A 378 4.23 -11.79 4.72
C MET A 378 2.85 -12.43 4.94
N LEU A 379 2.19 -12.12 6.08
CA LEU A 379 0.82 -12.58 6.34
C LEU A 379 -0.18 -12.06 5.30
N MET A 380 0.11 -10.91 4.68
CA MET A 380 -0.71 -10.29 3.64
C MET A 380 -0.28 -10.66 2.20
N ASN A 381 0.69 -11.56 2.02
CA ASN A 381 1.32 -11.86 0.72
C ASN A 381 1.84 -10.60 0.00
N SER A 382 2.29 -9.61 0.75
CA SER A 382 2.89 -8.37 0.25
C SER A 382 4.40 -8.54 0.05
N PRO A 383 5.01 -7.87 -0.96
CA PRO A 383 6.45 -7.92 -1.15
C PRO A 383 7.20 -7.40 0.08
N PHE A 384 8.39 -7.95 0.31
CA PHE A 384 9.29 -7.48 1.37
C PHE A 384 9.81 -6.08 1.02
N VAL A 385 9.59 -5.12 1.92
CA VAL A 385 10.02 -3.73 1.73
C VAL A 385 10.90 -3.30 2.90
N ILE A 386 12.06 -2.74 2.57
CA ILE A 386 12.93 -2.07 3.54
C ILE A 386 12.67 -0.56 3.47
N PRO A 387 12.02 0.04 4.47
CA PRO A 387 11.73 1.46 4.45
C PRO A 387 12.92 2.28 4.95
N TRP A 388 13.88 2.53 4.06
CA TRP A 388 15.07 3.34 4.35
C TRP A 388 14.74 4.72 4.94
N LEU A 389 13.70 5.36 4.40
CA LEU A 389 13.22 6.66 4.88
C LEU A 389 12.80 6.57 6.36
N TRP A 390 11.97 5.59 6.71
CA TRP A 390 11.44 5.43 8.07
C TRP A 390 12.50 4.96 9.07
N MET A 391 13.49 4.18 8.64
CA MET A 391 14.65 3.86 9.47
C MET A 391 15.45 5.11 9.81
N PHE A 392 15.76 5.95 8.82
CA PHE A 392 16.50 7.20 9.04
C PHE A 392 15.71 8.17 9.91
N CYS A 393 14.42 8.33 9.64
CA CYS A 393 13.52 9.11 10.49
C CYS A 393 13.48 8.54 11.92
N GLY A 394 13.42 7.23 12.10
CA GLY A 394 13.46 6.58 13.41
C GLY A 394 14.71 6.93 14.21
N VAL A 395 15.90 6.88 13.59
CA VAL A 395 17.17 7.28 14.22
C VAL A 395 17.16 8.77 14.60
N LEU A 396 16.70 9.63 13.69
CA LEU A 396 16.69 11.08 13.88
C LEU A 396 15.72 11.49 14.99
N VAL A 397 14.49 10.96 14.98
CA VAL A 397 13.49 11.25 16.01
C VAL A 397 13.94 10.67 17.36
N CYS A 398 14.55 9.48 17.37
CA CYS A 398 15.14 8.92 18.58
C CYS A 398 16.21 9.84 19.18
N LEU A 399 17.09 10.41 18.36
CA LEU A 399 18.09 11.37 18.80
C LEU A 399 17.44 12.59 19.45
N ILE A 400 16.46 13.20 18.78
CA ILE A 400 15.75 14.38 19.27
C ILE A 400 15.09 14.09 20.61
N VAL A 401 14.37 12.97 20.72
CA VAL A 401 13.66 12.56 21.93
C VAL A 401 14.62 12.29 23.09
N SER A 402 15.77 11.66 22.81
CA SER A 402 16.78 11.33 23.82
C SER A 402 17.46 12.59 24.37
N VAL A 403 17.73 13.57 23.49
CA VAL A 403 18.26 14.87 23.89
C VAL A 403 17.23 15.64 24.70
N ALA A 404 15.97 15.71 24.23
CA ALA A 404 14.91 16.46 24.90
C ALA A 404 14.61 15.91 26.31
N SER A 405 14.46 14.59 26.44
CA SER A 405 14.19 13.93 27.72
C SER A 405 15.38 13.96 28.69
N GLY A 406 16.62 13.89 28.17
CA GLY A 406 17.84 13.95 28.98
C GLY A 406 18.25 15.36 29.41
N TYR A 407 17.80 16.40 28.71
CA TYR A 407 18.25 17.77 28.94
C TYR A 407 17.88 18.30 30.34
N LEU A 408 16.62 18.15 30.75
CA LEU A 408 16.12 18.66 32.03
C LEU A 408 16.78 17.98 33.24
N PRO A 409 16.89 16.63 33.30
CA PRO A 409 17.66 15.92 34.34
C PRO A 409 19.13 16.34 34.36
N ALA A 410 19.78 16.47 33.21
CA ALA A 410 21.18 16.87 33.12
C ALA A 410 21.41 18.29 33.66
N VAL A 411 20.49 19.22 33.39
CA VAL A 411 20.54 20.57 33.97
C VAL A 411 20.37 20.52 35.49
N ARG A 412 19.42 19.73 36.02
CA ARG A 412 19.25 19.57 37.47
C ARG A 412 20.49 19.01 38.14
N ALA A 413 21.09 17.94 37.60
CA ALA A 413 22.34 17.38 38.11
C ALA A 413 23.49 18.40 38.12
N SER A 414 23.60 19.19 37.05
CA SER A 414 24.64 20.22 36.92
C SER A 414 24.50 21.40 37.90
N LYS A 415 23.32 21.59 38.51
CA LYS A 415 23.04 22.69 39.46
C LYS A 415 23.09 22.29 40.94
N LEU A 416 23.29 21.01 41.27
CA LEU A 416 23.44 20.55 42.65
C LEU A 416 24.61 21.23 43.38
N ASP A 417 24.38 21.71 44.60
CA ASP A 417 25.43 22.26 45.46
C ASP A 417 26.28 21.11 46.05
N PRO A 418 27.63 21.14 45.95
CA PRO A 418 28.49 20.11 46.53
C PRO A 418 28.28 19.88 48.03
N ILE A 419 28.00 20.95 48.79
CA ILE A 419 27.85 20.90 50.24
C ILE A 419 26.54 20.19 50.61
N GLU A 420 25.43 20.56 49.96
CA GLU A 420 24.14 19.90 50.17
C GLU A 420 24.16 18.45 49.68
N ALA A 421 24.83 18.17 48.56
CA ALA A 421 24.90 16.83 47.98
C ALA A 421 25.69 15.84 48.85
N LEU A 422 26.67 16.31 49.63
CA LEU A 422 27.45 15.48 50.56
C LEU A 422 26.74 15.28 51.91
N ARG A 423 25.80 16.16 52.26
CA ARG A 423 24.98 16.09 53.47
C ARG A 423 23.72 15.22 53.30
N TYR A 424 23.41 14.85 52.06
CA TYR A 424 22.32 13.92 51.72
C TYR A 424 22.70 12.49 52.15
N GLU A 425 21.87 11.89 53.01
CA GLU A 425 21.94 10.45 53.35
C GLU A 425 21.38 9.56 52.24
#